data_AF-A0A7C9LA74-F1
#
_entry.id   AF-A0A7C9LA74-F1
#
_cell.length_a   1.000
_cell.length_b   1.000
_cell.length_c   1.000
_cell.angle_alpha   90.00
_cell.angle_beta   90.00
_cell.angle_gamma   90.00
#
_symmetry.space_group_name_H-M   'P 1'
#
loop_
_entity.id
_entity.type
_entity.pdbx_description
1 polymer ?
#
loop_
_entity_poly.entity_id
_entity_poly.type
_entity_poly.pdbx_seq_one_letter_code
_entity_poly.pdbx_strand_id
1 'polypeptide(L)'
;MSLKNVIVEQGKLSYIPEGFDNNIKDVVDYPSTISSFGWSQPSLRSKTTILRSKTPPNIGDSSLGGNGLIYVPDDVIDVYRHSDGWSRVAERIYPLSEYHS
;
A
#
# COMPACT_ATOMS: atom_id res chain seq x y z
N MET A 1 -6.09 3.83 20.71
CA MET A 1 -5.22 4.94 20.23
C MET A 1 -4.90 4.65 18.77
N SER A 2 -4.99 5.64 17.87
CA SER A 2 -4.77 5.44 16.43
C SER A 2 -3.59 6.29 15.96
N LEU A 3 -2.71 5.71 15.15
CA LEU A 3 -1.60 6.44 14.54
C LEU A 3 -2.13 7.22 13.33
N LYS A 4 -1.67 8.47 13.16
CA LYS A 4 -2.07 9.31 12.02
C LYS A 4 -1.24 8.99 10.79
N ASN A 5 0.07 9.20 10.89
CA ASN A 5 1.04 8.99 9.82
C ASN A 5 2.07 7.97 10.27
N VAL A 6 2.34 6.97 9.43
CA VAL A 6 3.36 5.94 9.68
C VAL A 6 4.21 5.83 8.42
N ILE A 7 5.53 5.92 8.62
CA ILE A 7 6.53 5.67 7.58
C ILE A 7 7.26 4.41 8.00
N VAL A 8 7.26 3.39 7.16
CA VAL A 8 8.07 2.20 7.35
C VAL A 8 9.45 2.49 6.77
N GLU A 9 10.47 2.47 7.61
CA GLU A 9 11.83 2.76 7.15
C GLU A 9 12.34 1.63 6.25
N GLN A 10 13.09 2.02 5.22
CA GLN A 10 13.76 1.07 4.35
C GLN A 10 14.79 0.27 5.15
N GLY A 11 14.71 -1.06 5.04
CA GLY A 11 15.59 -1.96 5.77
C GLY A 11 15.58 -3.35 5.16
N LYS A 12 15.93 -4.36 5.97
CA LYS A 12 15.91 -5.77 5.54
C LYS A 12 14.50 -6.38 5.53
N LEU A 13 13.50 -5.63 5.98
CA LEU A 13 12.12 -6.08 6.02
C LEU A 13 11.54 -6.11 4.60
N SER A 14 10.96 -7.24 4.23
CA SER A 14 10.27 -7.45 2.95
C SER A 14 8.82 -7.89 3.09
N TYR A 15 8.37 -8.14 4.33
CA TYR A 15 7.05 -8.66 4.65
C TYR A 15 6.37 -7.80 5.71
N ILE A 16 5.10 -7.47 5.47
CA ILE A 16 4.24 -6.79 6.44
C ILE A 16 3.25 -7.80 7.03
N PRO A 17 3.25 -8.05 8.35
CA PRO A 17 2.36 -9.01 8.96
C PRO A 17 0.91 -8.51 9.04
N GLU A 18 -0.02 -9.45 9.23
CA GLU A 18 -1.42 -9.17 9.53
C GLU A 18 -1.55 -8.14 10.67
N GLY A 19 -2.49 -7.22 10.50
CA GLY A 19 -2.86 -6.27 11.54
C GLY A 19 -1.98 -5.01 11.64
N PHE A 20 -0.86 -4.96 10.91
CA PHE A 20 0.09 -3.84 10.96
C PHE A 20 -0.58 -2.46 10.75
N ASP A 21 -1.38 -2.32 9.68
CA ASP A 21 -1.97 -1.03 9.28
C ASP A 21 -3.43 -0.81 9.74
N ASN A 22 -3.99 -1.73 10.55
CA ASN A 22 -5.41 -1.69 10.93
C ASN A 22 -5.83 -0.40 11.67
N ASN A 23 -4.89 0.24 12.38
CA ASN A 23 -5.14 1.39 13.24
C ASN A 23 -4.54 2.69 12.71
N ILE A 24 -4.02 2.70 11.49
CA ILE A 24 -3.47 3.89 10.83
C ILE A 24 -4.60 4.65 10.12
N LYS A 25 -4.67 5.97 10.28
CA LYS A 25 -5.81 6.77 9.81
C LYS A 25 -5.53 7.64 8.60
N ASP A 26 -4.41 8.36 8.58
CA ASP A 26 -4.15 9.33 7.52
C ASP A 26 -3.25 8.70 6.46
N VAL A 27 -1.98 8.41 6.77
CA VAL A 27 -1.01 7.90 5.80
C VAL A 27 -0.22 6.71 6.33
N VAL A 28 -0.07 5.68 5.51
CA VAL A 28 0.98 4.66 5.65
C VAL A 28 1.87 4.67 4.42
N ASP A 29 3.18 4.81 4.61
CA ASP A 29 4.19 4.81 3.55
C ASP A 29 5.11 3.60 3.67
N TYR A 30 5.03 2.70 2.69
CA TYR A 30 5.82 1.47 2.62
C TYR A 30 7.02 1.65 1.68
N PRO A 31 8.24 1.27 2.12
CA PRO A 31 9.45 1.41 1.33
C PRO A 31 9.49 0.38 0.21
N SER A 32 10.38 0.57 -0.75
CA SER A 32 10.52 -0.31 -1.92
C SER A 32 11.01 -1.72 -1.58
N THR A 33 11.42 -1.98 -0.34
CA THR A 33 11.86 -3.30 0.11
C THR A 33 10.69 -4.24 0.42
N ILE A 34 9.48 -3.71 0.64
CA ILE A 34 8.30 -4.53 0.90
C ILE A 34 7.88 -5.23 -0.39
N SER A 35 7.96 -6.56 -0.39
CA SER A 35 7.60 -7.42 -1.53
C SER A 35 6.36 -8.27 -1.26
N SER A 36 5.85 -8.30 -0.03
CA SER A 36 4.69 -9.09 0.34
C SER A 36 3.95 -8.58 1.57
N PHE A 37 2.66 -8.88 1.62
CA PHE A 37 1.77 -8.59 2.74
C PHE A 37 1.06 -9.86 3.24
N GLY A 38 0.80 -9.89 4.54
CA GLY A 38 0.03 -10.95 5.19
C GLY A 38 -1.46 -10.89 4.89
N TRP A 39 -2.22 -11.78 5.54
CA TRP A 39 -3.68 -11.83 5.45
C TRP A 39 -4.29 -10.46 5.78
N SER A 40 -5.23 -10.00 4.96
CA SER A 40 -5.96 -8.72 5.08
C SER A 40 -5.11 -7.45 4.87
N GLN A 41 -3.88 -7.59 4.38
CA GLN A 41 -2.92 -6.49 4.23
C GLN A 41 -2.47 -6.29 2.77
N PRO A 42 -2.27 -5.04 2.31
CA PRO A 42 -2.58 -3.80 3.03
C PRO A 42 -4.10 -3.65 3.20
N SER A 43 -4.51 -3.17 4.37
CA SER A 43 -5.93 -3.10 4.74
C SER A 43 -6.65 -1.93 4.07
N LEU A 44 -5.89 -0.93 3.59
CA LEU A 44 -6.41 0.31 2.98
C LEU A 44 -7.42 1.06 3.88
N ARG A 45 -7.29 0.89 5.21
CA ARG A 45 -8.10 1.62 6.20
C ARG A 45 -7.60 3.03 6.45
N SER A 46 -6.33 3.32 6.14
CA SER A 46 -5.82 4.68 6.05
C SER A 46 -6.42 5.40 4.85
N LYS A 47 -6.51 6.73 4.90
CA LYS A 47 -6.93 7.54 3.74
C LYS A 47 -5.98 7.37 2.56
N THR A 48 -4.69 7.25 2.87
CA THR A 48 -3.61 7.15 1.89
C THR A 48 -2.69 5.98 2.23
N THR A 49 -2.35 5.19 1.22
CA THR A 49 -1.33 4.16 1.25
C THR A 49 -0.31 4.45 0.15
N ILE A 50 0.94 4.70 0.52
CA ILE A 50 2.03 4.89 -0.44
C ILE A 50 2.82 3.58 -0.50
N LEU A 51 3.04 3.07 -1.71
CA LEU A 51 3.86 1.90 -1.98
C LEU A 51 5.02 2.31 -2.86
N ARG A 52 6.23 2.34 -2.32
CA ARG A 52 7.42 2.76 -3.09
C ARG A 52 8.04 1.66 -3.93
N SER A 53 7.51 0.44 -3.87
CA SER A 53 8.00 -0.68 -4.67
C SER A 53 7.69 -0.44 -6.15
N LYS A 54 8.65 -0.79 -7.02
CA LYS A 54 8.44 -0.77 -8.48
C LYS A 54 7.69 -2.00 -8.97
N THR A 55 7.73 -3.08 -8.20
CA THR A 55 6.98 -4.31 -8.48
C THR A 55 5.84 -4.42 -7.48
N PRO A 56 4.58 -4.60 -7.92
CA PRO A 56 3.45 -4.78 -7.02
C PRO A 56 3.74 -5.90 -6.00
N PRO A 57 3.70 -5.61 -4.69
CA PRO A 57 3.91 -6.63 -3.66
C PRO A 57 2.83 -7.72 -3.74
N ASN A 58 3.19 -8.95 -3.40
CA ASN A 58 2.22 -10.02 -3.24
C ASN A 58 1.27 -9.69 -2.10
N ILE A 59 -0.04 -9.87 -2.31
CA ILE A 59 -1.06 -9.63 -1.29
C ILE A 59 -1.70 -10.95 -0.87
N GLY A 60 -2.06 -11.06 0.41
CA GLY A 60 -2.76 -12.22 0.94
C GLY A 60 -4.28 -12.18 0.67
N ASP A 61 -4.99 -13.18 1.16
CA ASP A 61 -6.45 -13.19 1.14
C ASP A 61 -7.05 -12.02 1.92
N SER A 62 -8.24 -11.58 1.53
CA SER A 62 -8.98 -10.46 2.15
C SER A 62 -8.27 -9.10 2.15
N SER A 63 -7.16 -8.96 1.45
CA SER A 63 -6.43 -7.70 1.29
C SER A 63 -7.26 -6.67 0.53
N LEU A 64 -6.88 -5.39 0.66
CA LEU A 64 -7.49 -4.26 -0.04
C LEU A 64 -8.95 -3.97 0.36
N GLY A 65 -9.37 -4.42 1.55
CA GLY A 65 -10.77 -4.31 2.00
C GLY A 65 -11.25 -2.91 2.39
N GLY A 66 -10.34 -1.96 2.60
CA GLY A 66 -10.67 -0.56 2.87
C GLY A 66 -10.74 0.30 1.60
N ASN A 67 -11.15 1.57 1.78
CA ASN A 67 -11.43 2.52 0.70
C ASN A 67 -10.34 3.58 0.48
N GLY A 68 -9.18 3.43 1.16
CA GLY A 68 -8.04 4.34 0.99
C GLY A 68 -7.54 4.43 -0.45
N LEU A 69 -6.93 5.55 -0.79
CA LEU A 69 -6.24 5.77 -2.04
C LEU A 69 -4.84 5.17 -1.98
N ILE A 70 -4.36 4.66 -3.11
CA ILE A 70 -3.05 4.05 -3.26
C ILE A 70 -2.20 4.94 -4.16
N TYR A 71 -0.99 5.25 -3.74
CA TYR A 71 -0.03 6.00 -4.54
C TYR A 71 1.23 5.17 -4.77
N VAL A 72 1.66 5.11 -6.03
CA VAL A 72 2.79 4.29 -6.50
C VAL A 72 3.72 5.13 -7.38
N PRO A 73 5.00 4.77 -7.58
CA PRO A 73 5.87 5.50 -8.50
C PRO A 73 5.23 5.62 -9.89
N ASP A 74 5.31 6.81 -10.46
CA ASP A 74 4.65 7.18 -11.71
C ASP A 74 4.99 6.21 -12.86
N ASP A 75 6.24 5.72 -12.89
CA ASP A 75 6.76 4.82 -13.92
C ASP A 75 6.17 3.40 -13.87
N VAL A 76 5.45 3.05 -12.81
CA VAL A 76 4.89 1.69 -12.61
C VAL A 76 3.38 1.67 -12.41
N ILE A 77 2.70 2.79 -12.64
CA ILE A 77 1.24 2.90 -12.43
C ILE A 77 0.45 1.86 -13.23
N ASP A 78 0.79 1.67 -14.50
CA ASP A 78 0.13 0.70 -15.37
C ASP A 78 0.41 -0.73 -14.91
N VAL A 79 1.60 -1.01 -14.39
CA VAL A 79 1.95 -2.34 -13.85
C VAL A 79 1.06 -2.66 -12.65
N TYR A 80 0.90 -1.72 -11.72
CA TYR A 80 0.01 -1.89 -10.57
C TYR A 80 -1.44 -2.11 -10.98
N ARG A 81 -1.98 -1.26 -11.86
CA ARG A 81 -3.39 -1.32 -12.28
C ARG A 81 -3.78 -2.60 -13.02
N HIS A 82 -2.83 -3.29 -13.65
CA HIS A 82 -3.09 -4.53 -14.40
C HIS A 82 -2.59 -5.80 -13.69
N SER A 83 -1.89 -5.68 -12.56
CA SER A 83 -1.40 -6.84 -11.82
C SER A 83 -2.51 -7.57 -11.06
N ASP A 84 -2.32 -8.88 -10.87
CA ASP A 84 -3.24 -9.74 -10.15
C ASP A 84 -3.47 -9.21 -8.72
N GLY A 85 -4.73 -9.17 -8.30
CA GLY A 85 -5.13 -8.65 -7.00
C GLY A 85 -5.26 -7.13 -6.96
N TRP A 86 -4.23 -6.38 -7.37
CA TRP A 86 -4.24 -4.90 -7.36
C TRP A 86 -5.21 -4.31 -8.39
N SER A 87 -5.42 -4.99 -9.53
CA SER A 87 -6.40 -4.61 -10.54
C SER A 87 -7.83 -4.51 -10.02
N ARG A 88 -8.15 -5.16 -8.89
CA ARG A 88 -9.45 -5.06 -8.20
C ARG A 88 -9.76 -3.66 -7.66
N VAL A 89 -8.74 -2.81 -7.54
CA VAL A 89 -8.83 -1.47 -6.96
C VAL A 89 -8.12 -0.43 -7.85
N ALA A 90 -7.96 -0.74 -9.14
CA ALA A 90 -7.20 0.07 -10.09
C ALA A 90 -7.67 1.54 -10.16
N GLU A 91 -8.96 1.78 -9.95
CA GLU A 91 -9.59 3.10 -9.90
C GLU A 91 -9.16 3.96 -8.70
N ARG A 92 -8.51 3.34 -7.70
CA ARG A 92 -7.96 4.00 -6.51
C ARG A 92 -6.44 4.09 -6.52
N ILE A 93 -5.78 3.67 -7.60
CA ILE A 93 -4.32 3.74 -7.76
C ILE A 93 -3.96 4.98 -8.57
N TYR A 94 -3.19 5.88 -7.97
CA TYR A 94 -2.76 7.16 -8.53
C TYR A 94 -1.23 7.25 -8.57
N PRO A 95 -0.65 8.08 -9.46
CA PRO A 95 0.80 8.30 -9.48
C PRO A 95 1.24 9.09 -8.25
N LEU A 96 2.42 8.79 -7.73
CA LEU A 96 2.96 9.42 -6.52
C LEU A 96 3.13 10.93 -6.69
N SER A 97 3.34 11.43 -7.91
CA SER A 97 3.37 12.87 -8.20
C SER A 97 2.07 13.61 -7.86
N GLU A 98 0.92 12.93 -7.86
CA GLU A 98 -0.40 13.52 -7.52
C GLU A 98 -0.66 13.52 -6.01
N TYR A 99 0.22 12.91 -5.22
CA TYR A 99 0.09 12.96 -3.77
C TYR A 99 0.42 14.35 -3.24
N HIS A 100 -0.54 14.96 -2.56
CA HIS A 100 -0.38 16.24 -1.88
C HIS A 100 -0.74 16.06 -0.39
N SER A 101 0.24 16.33 0.48
CA SER A 101 0.12 16.17 1.94
C SER A 101 -0.62 17.31 2.62
#